data_AF-A0A929VLI6-F1
#
_entry.id   AF-A0A929VLI6-F1
#
_cell.length_a   1.000
_cell.length_b   1.000
_cell.length_c   1.000
_cell.angle_alpha   90.00
_cell.angle_beta   90.00
_cell.angle_gamma   90.00
#
_symmetry.space_group_name_H-M   'P 1'
#
loop_
_entity.id
_entity.type
_entity.pdbx_description
1 polymer ?
#
loop_
_entity_poly.entity_id
_entity_poly.type
_entity_poly.pdbx_seq_one_letter_code
_entity_poly.pdbx_strand_id
1 'polypeptide(L)'
;MSHPKGYWKNKENMFREAKKYITKEEFKNNNLTAFLAAYKYGYIDEMYWLVKQKQHKKGFWTYKEIEKESMKYKTKTEFFKKNQTAYRVALKLGIIDDFFITNYIQY
;
A
#
# COMPACT_ATOMS: atom_id res chain seq x y z
N MET A 1 4.94 16.08 15.55
CA MET A 1 4.80 17.54 15.78
C MET A 1 3.34 17.84 16.07
N SER A 2 3.03 18.40 17.23
CA SER A 2 1.66 18.83 17.56
C SER A 2 1.44 20.23 17.00
N HIS A 3 0.41 20.39 16.18
CA HIS A 3 0.03 21.70 15.64
C HIS A 3 -0.99 22.37 16.57
N PRO A 4 -1.01 23.71 16.64
CA PRO A 4 -1.98 24.41 17.46
C PRO A 4 -3.43 24.10 17.04
N LYS A 5 -4.36 24.22 17.99
CA LYS A 5 -5.78 23.96 17.75
C LYS A 5 -6.29 24.81 16.59
N GLY A 6 -6.83 24.16 15.56
CA GLY A 6 -7.38 24.84 14.38
C GLY A 6 -6.43 24.96 13.19
N TYR A 7 -5.17 24.50 13.29
CA TYR A 7 -4.22 24.53 12.17
C TYR A 7 -4.75 23.87 10.89
N TRP A 8 -5.44 22.73 11.02
CA TRP A 8 -6.09 21.99 9.92
C TRP A 8 -7.50 22.47 9.57
N LYS A 9 -7.95 23.62 10.09
CA LYS A 9 -9.13 24.32 9.56
C LYS A 9 -8.78 25.16 8.34
N ASN A 10 -7.50 25.49 8.15
CA ASN A 10 -7.03 26.29 7.02
C ASN A 10 -6.74 25.38 5.81
N LYS A 11 -7.40 25.66 4.68
CA LYS A 11 -7.21 24.98 3.39
C LYS A 11 -5.75 24.99 2.93
N GLU A 12 -5.08 26.13 3.00
CA GLU A 12 -3.70 26.32 2.55
C GLU A 12 -2.74 25.37 3.27
N ASN A 13 -2.93 25.21 4.58
CA ASN A 13 -2.11 24.31 5.39
C ASN A 13 -2.29 22.84 4.95
N MET A 14 -3.54 22.42 4.69
CA MET A 14 -3.84 21.08 4.20
C MET A 14 -3.21 20.82 2.82
N PHE A 15 -3.30 21.80 1.91
CA PHE A 15 -2.73 21.68 0.55
C PHE A 15 -1.21 21.65 0.57
N ARG A 16 -0.57 22.53 1.36
CA ARG A 16 0.89 22.56 1.52
C ARG A 16 1.41 21.23 2.06
N GLU A 17 0.70 20.64 3.01
CA GLU A 17 1.08 19.33 3.55
C GLU A 17 0.87 18.22 2.51
N ALA A 18 -0.28 18.20 1.84
CA ALA A 18 -0.59 17.20 0.83
C ALA A 18 0.35 17.23 -0.39
N LYS A 19 0.99 18.37 -0.70
CA LYS A 19 2.02 18.48 -1.76
C LYS A 19 3.29 17.67 -1.48
N LYS A 20 3.50 17.22 -0.24
CA LYS A 20 4.64 16.34 0.11
C LYS A 20 4.46 14.90 -0.34
N TYR A 21 3.25 14.52 -0.76
CA TYR A 21 2.88 13.14 -1.04
C TYR A 21 2.37 12.99 -2.47
N ILE A 22 2.54 11.79 -3.01
CA ILE A 22 2.15 11.45 -4.38
C ILE A 22 0.76 10.81 -4.40
N THR A 23 0.41 10.03 -3.37
CA THR A 23 -0.86 9.28 -3.35
C THR A 23 -1.73 9.61 -2.13
N LYS A 24 -3.06 9.46 -2.26
CA LYS A 24 -3.99 9.67 -1.13
C LYS A 24 -3.65 8.77 0.08
N GLU A 25 -3.22 7.54 -0.18
CA GLU A 25 -2.85 6.57 0.86
C GLU A 25 -1.54 6.96 1.56
N GLU A 26 -0.56 7.45 0.81
CA GLU A 26 0.69 7.97 1.39
C GLU A 26 0.43 9.18 2.28
N PHE A 27 -0.42 10.12 1.83
CA PHE A 27 -0.84 11.26 2.63
C PHE A 27 -1.54 10.80 3.92
N LYS A 28 -2.47 9.85 3.83
CA LYS A 28 -3.18 9.27 4.98
C LYS A 28 -2.23 8.60 5.98
N ASN A 29 -1.28 7.81 5.51
CA ASN A 29 -0.38 7.03 6.36
C ASN A 29 0.68 7.91 7.04
N ASN A 30 1.11 8.99 6.40
CA ASN A 30 2.08 9.91 6.98
C ASN A 30 1.45 11.01 7.85
N ASN A 31 0.26 11.51 7.47
CA ASN A 31 -0.41 12.58 8.20
C ASN A 31 -1.93 12.39 8.21
N LEU A 32 -2.38 11.43 9.04
CA LEU A 32 -3.79 11.08 9.19
C LEU A 32 -4.66 12.27 9.61
N THR A 33 -4.17 13.15 10.48
CA THR A 33 -4.93 14.30 10.97
C THR A 33 -5.24 15.30 9.85
N ALA A 34 -4.24 15.62 9.01
CA ALA A 34 -4.42 16.49 7.86
C ALA A 34 -5.34 15.85 6.81
N PHE A 35 -5.16 14.56 6.54
CA PHE A 35 -5.99 13.80 5.61
C PHE A 35 -7.46 13.80 6.04
N LEU A 36 -7.76 13.50 7.30
CA LEU A 36 -9.13 13.46 7.83
C LEU A 36 -9.78 14.85 7.82
N ALA A 37 -9.02 15.91 8.11
CA ALA A 37 -9.52 17.28 8.00
C ALA A 37 -9.87 17.62 6.54
N ALA A 38 -8.97 17.35 5.60
CA ALA A 38 -9.21 17.59 4.18
C ALA A 38 -10.41 16.76 3.66
N TYR A 39 -10.56 15.52 4.14
CA TYR A 39 -11.70 14.67 3.81
C TYR A 39 -13.01 15.23 4.35
N LYS A 40 -13.03 15.65 5.62
CA LYS A 40 -14.19 16.27 6.27
C LYS A 40 -14.66 17.54 5.57
N TYR A 41 -13.74 18.35 5.03
CA TYR A 41 -14.07 19.58 4.32
C TYR A 41 -14.22 19.39 2.79
N GLY A 42 -14.12 18.17 2.27
CA GLY A 42 -14.26 17.88 0.82
C GLY A 42 -13.07 18.31 -0.05
N TYR A 43 -11.96 18.75 0.55
CA TYR A 43 -10.78 19.23 -0.17
C TYR A 43 -9.92 18.11 -0.77
N ILE A 44 -10.12 16.86 -0.35
CA ILE A 44 -9.36 15.71 -0.87
C ILE A 44 -9.55 15.52 -2.39
N ASP A 45 -10.70 15.90 -2.93
CA ASP A 45 -10.96 15.78 -4.37
C ASP A 45 -10.40 16.96 -5.17
N GLU A 46 -10.16 18.11 -4.53
CA GLU A 46 -9.44 19.23 -5.12
C GLU A 46 -7.92 19.00 -5.19
N MET A 47 -7.39 18.07 -4.39
CA MET A 47 -5.98 17.68 -4.40
C MET A 47 -5.67 16.70 -5.55
N TYR A 48 -5.89 17.13 -6.79
CA TYR A 48 -5.85 16.28 -7.99
C TYR A 48 -4.49 15.62 -8.25
N TRP A 49 -3.39 16.14 -7.69
CA TRP A 49 -2.06 15.54 -7.79
C TRP A 49 -1.90 14.26 -6.96
N LEU A 50 -2.77 14.04 -5.97
CA LEU A 50 -2.78 12.80 -5.18
C LEU A 50 -3.34 11.66 -6.01
N VAL A 51 -2.47 11.01 -6.78
CA VAL A 51 -2.87 9.92 -7.68
C VAL A 51 -3.37 8.72 -6.87
N LYS A 52 -4.36 8.01 -7.43
CA LYS A 52 -4.81 6.73 -6.85
C LYS A 52 -3.70 5.70 -7.05
N GLN A 53 -3.43 4.91 -6.01
CA GLN A 53 -2.54 3.77 -6.18
C GLN A 53 -3.11 2.81 -7.23
N LYS A 54 -2.24 2.26 -8.08
CA LYS A 54 -2.64 1.24 -9.06
C LYS A 54 -3.07 -0.01 -8.30
N GLN A 55 -4.36 -0.27 -8.26
CA GLN A 55 -4.90 -1.52 -7.75
C GLN A 55 -5.09 -2.51 -8.89
N HIS A 56 -4.71 -3.75 -8.67
CA HIS A 56 -5.08 -4.82 -9.57
C HIS A 56 -6.58 -5.08 -9.49
N LYS A 57 -7.19 -5.48 -10.61
CA LYS A 57 -8.60 -5.92 -10.63
C LYS A 57 -8.79 -7.10 -9.67
N LYS A 58 -9.99 -7.21 -9.08
CA LYS A 58 -10.35 -8.35 -8.23
C LYS A 58 -10.14 -9.65 -9.03
N GLY A 59 -9.41 -10.61 -8.45
CA GLY A 59 -9.09 -11.88 -9.11
C GLY A 59 -7.86 -11.87 -10.03
N PHE A 60 -7.09 -10.78 -10.08
CA PHE A 60 -5.85 -10.73 -10.87
C PHE A 60 -4.81 -11.78 -10.45
N TRP A 61 -4.61 -11.97 -9.14
CA TRP A 61 -3.66 -12.96 -8.62
C TRP A 61 -4.22 -14.37 -8.73
N THR A 62 -3.98 -14.99 -9.89
CA THR A 62 -4.23 -16.41 -10.16
C THR A 62 -2.96 -17.23 -9.90
N TYR A 63 -3.06 -18.56 -9.91
CA TYR A 63 -1.90 -19.45 -9.78
C TYR A 63 -0.78 -19.07 -10.76
N LYS A 64 -1.09 -18.92 -12.05
CA LYS A 64 -0.12 -18.61 -13.11
C LYS A 64 0.55 -17.24 -12.92
N GLU A 65 -0.21 -16.24 -12.47
CA GLU A 65 0.34 -14.91 -12.21
C GLU A 65 1.26 -14.91 -10.99
N ILE A 66 0.90 -15.66 -9.95
CA ILE A 66 1.73 -15.82 -8.74
C ILE A 66 3.01 -16.58 -9.08
N GLU A 67 2.92 -17.66 -9.85
CA GLU A 67 4.08 -18.43 -10.33
C GLU A 67 5.06 -17.55 -11.12
N LYS A 68 4.55 -16.79 -12.09
CA LYS A 68 5.38 -15.87 -12.88
C LYS A 68 6.04 -14.79 -12.03
N GLU A 69 5.33 -14.30 -11.01
CA GLU A 69 5.84 -13.27 -10.11
C GLU A 69 6.84 -13.83 -9.09
N SER A 70 6.61 -15.04 -8.57
CA SER A 70 7.48 -15.70 -7.58
C SER A 70 8.85 -16.02 -8.16
N MET A 71 8.91 -16.40 -9.45
CA MET A 71 10.17 -16.65 -10.19
C MET A 71 11.13 -15.45 -10.22
N LYS A 72 10.67 -14.22 -9.93
CA LYS A 72 11.54 -13.03 -9.88
C LYS A 72 12.38 -12.94 -8.60
N TYR A 73 12.07 -13.75 -7.59
CA TYR A 73 12.66 -13.66 -6.26
C TYR A 73 13.30 -14.98 -5.87
N LYS A 74 14.34 -14.92 -5.02
CA LYS A 74 15.06 -16.14 -4.60
C LYS A 74 14.49 -16.76 -3.33
N THR A 75 13.84 -15.95 -2.50
CA THR A 75 13.38 -16.39 -1.17
C THR A 75 11.97 -15.90 -0.88
N LYS A 76 11.25 -16.65 -0.03
CA LYS A 76 9.92 -16.24 0.46
C LYS A 76 9.93 -14.86 1.13
N THR A 77 11.00 -14.53 1.84
CA THR A 77 11.15 -13.23 2.52
C THR A 77 11.30 -12.08 1.52
N GLU A 78 12.06 -12.29 0.45
CA GLU A 78 12.22 -11.30 -0.61
C GLU A 78 10.90 -11.09 -1.36
N PHE A 79 10.22 -12.19 -1.71
CA PHE A 79 8.90 -12.14 -2.35
C PHE A 79 7.87 -11.39 -1.49
N PHE A 80 7.82 -11.67 -0.18
CA PHE A 80 6.94 -10.96 0.75
C PHE A 80 7.24 -9.45 0.82
N LYS A 81 8.53 -9.06 0.91
CA LYS A 81 8.93 -7.65 0.99
C LYS A 81 8.62 -6.87 -0.28
N LYS A 82 8.76 -7.51 -1.45
CA LYS A 82 8.58 -6.86 -2.74
C LYS A 82 7.13 -6.89 -3.22
N ASN A 83 6.42 -7.98 -2.99
CA ASN A 83 5.03 -8.15 -3.44
C ASN A 83 4.18 -8.86 -2.38
N GLN A 84 3.84 -8.12 -1.32
CA GLN A 84 3.05 -8.61 -0.20
C GLN A 84 1.66 -9.11 -0.60
N THR A 85 1.05 -8.49 -1.63
CA THR A 85 -0.28 -8.88 -2.11
C THR A 85 -0.26 -10.26 -2.75
N ALA A 86 0.67 -10.49 -3.68
CA ALA A 86 0.82 -11.80 -4.33
C ALA A 86 1.17 -12.89 -3.31
N TYR A 87 2.09 -12.60 -2.37
CA TYR A 87 2.46 -13.53 -1.30
C TYR A 87 1.27 -13.94 -0.42
N ARG A 88 0.44 -12.97 -0.02
CA ARG A 88 -0.77 -13.26 0.79
C ARG A 88 -1.79 -14.11 0.04
N VAL A 89 -1.96 -13.88 -1.25
CA VAL A 89 -2.85 -14.72 -2.07
C VAL A 89 -2.26 -16.13 -2.22
N ALA A 90 -0.95 -16.25 -2.44
CA ALA A 90 -0.26 -17.54 -2.50
C ALA A 90 -0.43 -18.35 -1.21
N LEU A 91 -0.26 -17.72 -0.04
CA LEU A 91 -0.52 -18.35 1.25
C LEU A 91 -1.97 -18.80 1.41
N LYS A 92 -2.94 -17.98 1.00
CA LYS A 92 -4.36 -18.33 1.05
C LYS A 92 -4.71 -19.51 0.14
N LEU A 93 -4.00 -19.65 -0.97
CA LEU A 93 -4.15 -20.77 -1.92
C LEU A 93 -3.32 -22.00 -1.52
N GLY A 94 -2.40 -21.89 -0.56
CA GLY A 94 -1.53 -22.99 -0.13
C GLY A 94 -0.39 -23.33 -1.11
N ILE A 95 -0.10 -22.46 -2.07
CA ILE A 95 0.84 -22.71 -3.19
C ILE A 95 2.23 -22.08 -2.97
N ILE A 96 2.50 -21.55 -1.77
CA ILE A 96 3.76 -20.84 -1.52
C ILE A 96 4.97 -21.78 -1.51
N ASP A 97 4.79 -22.98 -0.97
CA ASP A 97 5.84 -23.99 -0.85
C ASP A 97 6.13 -24.67 -2.21
N ASP A 98 5.18 -24.61 -3.16
CA ASP A 98 5.38 -25.05 -4.56
C ASP A 98 6.47 -24.24 -5.26
N PHE A 99 6.63 -22.95 -4.89
CA PHE A 99 7.61 -22.04 -5.50
C PHE A 99 8.86 -21.85 -4.65
N PHE A 100 8.74 -21.92 -3.33
CA PHE A 100 9.84 -21.74 -2.39
C PHE A 100 9.90 -22.92 -1.44
N ILE A 101 10.60 -23.99 -1.87
CA ILE A 101 10.83 -25.16 -1.03
C ILE A 101 11.55 -24.70 0.25
N THR A 102 10.83 -24.74 1.38
CA THR A 102 11.47 -24.61 2.68
C THR A 102 12.01 -25.99 3.02
N ASN A 103 13.33 -26.19 2.99
CA ASN A 103 13.96 -27.40 3.52
C ASN A 103 13.68 -27.46 5.02
N TYR A 104 12.52 -28.00 5.41
CA TYR A 104 12.28 -28.46 6.77
C TYR A 104 13.06 -29.76 6.93
N ILE A 105 14.33 -29.63 7.33
CA ILE A 105 15.07 -30.74 7.89
C ILE A 105 14.35 -31.09 9.20
N GLN A 106 13.54 -32.13 9.18
CA GLN A 106 13.06 -32.76 10.42
C GLN A 106 14.27 -33.46 11.06
N TYR A 107 14.62 -33.04 12.28
CA TYR A 107 15.54 -33.78 13.16
C TYR A 107 14.81 -34.94 13.83
#